data_AF-A0AAU4PC29-F1
#
_entry.id   AF-A0AAU4PC29-F1
#
_cell.length_a   1.000
_cell.length_b   1.000
_cell.length_c   1.000
_cell.angle_alpha   90.00
_cell.angle_beta   90.00
_cell.angle_gamma   90.00
#
_symmetry.space_group_name_H-M   'P 1'
#
loop_
_entity.id
_entity.type
_entity.pdbx_description
1 polymer ?
#
loop_
_entity_poly.entity_id
_entity_poly.type
_entity_poly.pdbx_seq_one_letter_code
_entity_poly.pdbx_strand_id
1 'polypeptide(L)'
;MGKKLPDELVEVLELVGVQWPNIDEDEVRGCAKDYRHLAEGLRDVVKEGNDACAHIVGGRSKGRTVSAIDRRWGKLTTKDLATFAKALDELAGALDDCAGLIEGCKVACIAELSTTAAAATVGVIGMFFTAGISGLLSAGAIALCRIALHEAIDYAVGEITSIVTDKIEAMILSKIEDVFTDHLDAEDENLTDYAAGSSDMAQDLVIEFDEFDRATGGYRKTRDNFDEKKGAHKAGGVKRRSSVKKDSRFHKLATIMEKAEDAVDKKADETVDVLEKHGGKIDKSKNGHKEEEERRKREFEGCEDAPMYILNADGSIDKLLPSGTIDPKGMNGEDKLNLVNITENGKVWRPRGDKERREWNTPGNHTGKVSSTKVNPDTNELARATQLARKAHNYYQGKNYAAGRYIDPKSGRESILIGRSEGGFHSEKQIGHPLLHTGNQSGLKEMFTEREPCQKTPQCNRWLDYYFKRGNPDLTVTYAAAYDQSDPKTQGKEHAKYVSGLRKAHGR
;
A
#
# COMPACT_ATOMS: atom_id res chain seq x y z
N MET A 1 -47.59 -7.25 -2.34
CA MET A 1 -48.48 -8.15 -1.60
C MET A 1 -48.95 -9.16 -2.62
N GLY A 2 -48.61 -10.43 -2.40
CA GLY A 2 -48.89 -11.50 -3.35
C GLY A 2 -50.37 -11.61 -3.70
N LYS A 3 -50.64 -12.17 -4.88
CA LYS A 3 -52.00 -12.37 -5.40
C LYS A 3 -52.83 -13.19 -4.43
N LYS A 4 -53.99 -12.64 -4.11
CA LYS A 4 -55.02 -13.26 -3.28
C LYS A 4 -56.09 -13.91 -4.15
N LEU A 5 -56.73 -14.93 -3.60
CA LEU A 5 -57.90 -15.55 -4.20
C LEU A 5 -59.08 -14.55 -4.16
N PRO A 6 -59.79 -14.32 -5.29
CA PRO A 6 -61.05 -13.58 -5.28
C PRO A 6 -62.09 -14.22 -4.35
N ASP A 7 -62.86 -13.42 -3.63
CA ASP A 7 -63.81 -13.89 -2.60
C ASP A 7 -64.83 -14.91 -3.16
N GLU A 8 -65.25 -14.72 -4.42
CA GLU A 8 -66.19 -15.60 -5.14
C GLU A 8 -65.65 -17.01 -5.42
N LEU A 9 -64.32 -17.18 -5.40
CA LEU A 9 -63.65 -18.46 -5.65
C LEU A 9 -63.25 -19.20 -4.37
N VAL A 10 -63.38 -18.55 -3.19
CA VAL A 10 -63.06 -19.15 -1.89
C VAL A 10 -63.97 -20.34 -1.61
N GLU A 11 -65.28 -20.19 -1.82
CA GLU A 11 -66.26 -21.26 -1.62
C GLU A 11 -66.03 -22.46 -2.56
N VAL A 12 -65.62 -22.18 -3.81
CA VAL A 12 -65.30 -23.21 -4.81
C VAL A 12 -64.02 -23.95 -4.43
N LEU A 13 -63.01 -23.23 -3.95
CA LEU A 13 -61.75 -23.82 -3.49
C LEU A 13 -61.94 -24.69 -2.24
N GLU A 14 -62.78 -24.25 -1.29
CA GLU A 14 -63.17 -25.03 -0.10
C GLU A 14 -63.97 -26.28 -0.46
N LEU A 15 -64.88 -26.18 -1.43
CA LEU A 15 -65.69 -27.30 -1.93
C LEU A 15 -64.83 -28.37 -2.62
N VAL A 16 -63.87 -27.96 -3.45
CA VAL A 16 -62.89 -28.85 -4.07
C VAL A 16 -61.84 -29.30 -3.06
N GLY A 17 -61.67 -28.55 -1.97
CA GLY A 17 -60.83 -28.89 -0.83
C GLY A 17 -59.33 -28.85 -1.14
N VAL A 18 -58.93 -27.92 -2.00
CA VAL A 18 -57.53 -27.62 -2.35
C VAL A 18 -57.07 -26.43 -1.52
N GLN A 19 -55.86 -26.47 -0.97
CA GLN A 19 -55.31 -25.31 -0.25
C GLN A 19 -54.61 -24.34 -1.21
N TRP A 20 -55.05 -23.07 -1.19
CA TRP A 20 -54.44 -21.98 -1.92
C TRP A 20 -52.94 -21.86 -1.57
N PRO A 21 -52.03 -21.72 -2.56
CA PRO A 21 -50.61 -21.54 -2.29
C PRO A 21 -50.36 -20.21 -1.56
N ASN A 22 -49.92 -20.32 -0.29
CA ASN A 22 -49.73 -19.17 0.62
C ASN A 22 -48.33 -18.53 0.52
N ILE A 23 -47.58 -18.84 -0.55
CA ILE A 23 -46.32 -18.18 -0.88
C ILE A 23 -46.59 -16.79 -1.48
N ASP A 24 -45.82 -15.77 -1.10
CA ASP A 24 -45.94 -14.42 -1.65
C ASP A 24 -44.85 -14.20 -2.71
N GLU A 25 -45.25 -14.17 -3.99
CA GLU A 25 -44.36 -13.94 -5.13
C GLU A 25 -43.71 -12.54 -5.12
N ASP A 26 -44.33 -11.54 -4.49
CA ASP A 26 -43.74 -10.22 -4.33
C ASP A 26 -42.66 -10.21 -3.24
N GLU A 27 -42.81 -11.02 -2.19
CA GLU A 27 -41.75 -11.25 -1.20
C GLU A 27 -40.53 -11.93 -1.89
N VAL A 28 -40.77 -12.87 -2.82
CA VAL A 28 -39.70 -13.50 -3.64
C VAL A 28 -39.06 -12.50 -4.62
N ARG A 29 -39.81 -11.56 -5.22
CA ARG A 29 -39.20 -10.46 -6.00
C ARG A 29 -38.44 -9.47 -5.14
N GLY A 30 -38.91 -9.20 -3.92
CA GLY A 30 -38.21 -8.41 -2.93
C GLY A 30 -36.83 -9.02 -2.64
N CYS A 31 -36.76 -10.34 -2.51
CA CYS A 31 -35.52 -11.08 -2.39
C CYS A 31 -34.56 -10.84 -3.56
N ALA A 32 -35.05 -10.98 -4.80
CA ALA A 32 -34.24 -10.72 -5.98
C ALA A 32 -33.67 -9.29 -5.99
N LYS A 33 -34.45 -8.30 -5.53
CA LYS A 33 -33.97 -6.91 -5.37
C LYS A 33 -32.88 -6.78 -4.31
N ASP A 34 -33.01 -7.45 -3.17
CA ASP A 34 -31.99 -7.42 -2.12
C ASP A 34 -30.65 -8.03 -2.58
N TYR A 35 -30.69 -9.09 -3.38
CA TYR A 35 -29.48 -9.69 -3.98
C TYR A 35 -28.82 -8.74 -4.98
N ARG A 36 -29.60 -8.07 -5.84
CA ARG A 36 -29.07 -7.05 -6.77
C ARG A 36 -28.50 -5.85 -6.04
N HIS A 37 -29.14 -5.40 -4.97
CA HIS A 37 -28.64 -4.29 -4.16
C HIS A 37 -27.30 -4.63 -3.49
N LEU A 38 -27.12 -5.87 -3.04
CA LEU A 38 -25.83 -6.35 -2.54
C LEU A 38 -24.78 -6.45 -3.67
N ALA A 39 -25.18 -6.92 -4.86
CA ALA A 39 -24.32 -6.96 -6.05
C ALA A 39 -23.84 -5.56 -6.48
N GLU A 40 -24.73 -4.57 -6.44
CA GLU A 40 -24.39 -3.16 -6.62
C GLU A 40 -23.39 -2.70 -5.56
N GLY A 41 -23.57 -3.09 -4.30
CA GLY A 41 -22.60 -2.83 -3.24
C GLY A 41 -21.20 -3.36 -3.57
N LEU A 42 -21.08 -4.58 -4.09
CA LEU A 42 -19.78 -5.12 -4.50
C LEU A 42 -19.15 -4.35 -5.67
N ARG A 43 -19.97 -3.85 -6.60
CA ARG A 43 -19.48 -2.99 -7.69
C ARG A 43 -19.02 -1.63 -7.18
N ASP A 44 -19.73 -1.08 -6.21
CA ASP A 44 -19.33 0.15 -5.52
C ASP A 44 -18.01 -0.07 -4.77
N VAL A 45 -17.81 -1.23 -4.14
CA VAL A 45 -16.52 -1.59 -3.53
C VAL A 45 -15.38 -1.54 -4.54
N VAL A 46 -15.57 -2.13 -5.73
CA VAL A 46 -14.55 -2.08 -6.80
C VAL A 46 -14.29 -0.64 -7.25
N LYS A 47 -15.36 0.14 -7.48
CA LYS A 47 -15.26 1.52 -7.96
C LYS A 47 -14.59 2.44 -6.94
N GLU A 48 -15.14 2.51 -5.73
CA GLU A 48 -14.66 3.40 -4.67
C GLU A 48 -13.27 2.98 -4.18
N GLY A 49 -12.99 1.67 -4.13
CA GLY A 49 -11.66 1.19 -3.78
C GLY A 49 -10.63 1.46 -4.89
N ASN A 50 -11.01 1.46 -6.17
CA ASN A 50 -10.14 1.95 -7.25
C ASN A 50 -9.82 3.43 -7.09
N ASP A 51 -10.81 4.26 -6.74
CA ASP A 51 -10.60 5.68 -6.45
C ASP A 51 -9.66 5.87 -5.25
N ALA A 52 -9.85 5.08 -4.19
CA ALA A 52 -8.97 5.08 -3.02
C ALA A 52 -7.53 4.65 -3.37
N CYS A 53 -7.36 3.63 -4.21
CA CYS A 53 -6.05 3.16 -4.69
C CYS A 53 -5.36 4.23 -5.56
N ALA A 54 -6.12 4.93 -6.41
CA ALA A 54 -5.61 5.95 -7.31
C ALA A 54 -4.94 7.12 -6.58
N HIS A 55 -5.34 7.42 -5.33
CA HIS A 55 -4.65 8.42 -4.51
C HIS A 55 -3.16 8.10 -4.28
N ILE A 56 -2.80 6.82 -4.16
CA ILE A 56 -1.39 6.39 -3.98
C ILE A 56 -0.74 6.11 -5.34
N VAL A 57 -1.39 5.33 -6.21
CA VAL A 57 -0.79 4.84 -7.47
C VAL A 57 -0.65 5.95 -8.52
N GLY A 58 -1.69 6.77 -8.66
CA GLY A 58 -1.70 7.94 -9.55
C GLY A 58 -1.06 9.19 -8.94
N GLY A 59 -0.72 9.13 -7.65
CA GLY A 59 -0.12 10.22 -6.90
C GLY A 59 1.37 10.42 -7.19
N ARG A 60 1.99 11.27 -6.36
CA ARG A 60 3.42 11.54 -6.34
C ARG A 60 4.21 10.41 -5.68
N SER A 61 3.54 9.53 -4.92
CA SER A 61 4.17 8.35 -4.34
C SER A 61 4.72 7.39 -5.41
N LYS A 62 5.93 6.87 -5.19
CA LYS A 62 6.66 5.94 -6.06
C LYS A 62 7.46 4.93 -5.22
N GLY A 63 7.69 3.74 -5.77
CA GLY A 63 8.47 2.67 -5.13
C GLY A 63 7.71 1.33 -5.02
N ARG A 64 8.39 0.29 -4.52
CA ARG A 64 7.84 -1.07 -4.42
C ARG A 64 6.59 -1.16 -3.55
N THR A 65 6.46 -0.33 -2.52
CA THR A 65 5.24 -0.26 -1.69
C THR A 65 4.02 0.12 -2.52
N VAL A 66 4.14 1.12 -3.41
CA VAL A 66 3.05 1.55 -4.30
C VAL A 66 2.67 0.45 -5.28
N SER A 67 3.67 -0.20 -5.90
CA SER A 67 3.43 -1.33 -6.81
C SER A 67 2.81 -2.55 -6.12
N ALA A 68 3.17 -2.81 -4.85
CA ALA A 68 2.58 -3.90 -4.06
C ALA A 68 1.13 -3.60 -3.69
N ILE A 69 0.82 -2.35 -3.32
CA ILE A 69 -0.56 -1.90 -3.07
C ILE A 69 -1.41 -2.06 -4.33
N ASP A 70 -0.92 -1.60 -5.49
CA ASP A 70 -1.59 -1.72 -6.79
C ASP A 70 -1.83 -3.19 -7.17
N ARG A 71 -0.79 -4.03 -7.10
CA ARG A 71 -0.88 -5.46 -7.40
C ARG A 71 -1.89 -6.17 -6.50
N ARG A 72 -1.85 -5.90 -5.20
CA ARG A 72 -2.73 -6.54 -4.21
C ARG A 72 -4.18 -6.12 -4.43
N TRP A 73 -4.43 -4.83 -4.66
CA TRP A 73 -5.77 -4.32 -4.95
C TRP A 73 -6.30 -4.84 -6.29
N GLY A 74 -5.45 -4.89 -7.33
CA GLY A 74 -5.80 -5.45 -8.63
C GLY A 74 -6.21 -6.92 -8.56
N LYS A 75 -5.54 -7.75 -7.74
CA LYS A 75 -5.95 -9.14 -7.52
C LYS A 75 -7.37 -9.22 -6.91
N LEU A 76 -7.64 -8.44 -5.87
CA LEU A 76 -8.93 -8.43 -5.16
C LEU A 76 -10.10 -7.97 -6.05
N THR A 77 -9.90 -6.96 -6.89
CA THR A 77 -10.98 -6.34 -7.67
C THR A 77 -11.29 -7.01 -8.99
N THR A 78 -10.27 -7.48 -9.72
CA THR A 78 -10.44 -7.85 -11.13
C THR A 78 -11.10 -9.22 -11.31
N LYS A 79 -11.05 -10.09 -10.30
CA LYS A 79 -11.61 -11.45 -10.40
C LYS A 79 -12.68 -11.73 -9.36
N ASP A 80 -12.42 -11.47 -8.10
CA ASP A 80 -13.22 -12.06 -7.03
C ASP A 80 -14.52 -11.30 -6.79
N LEU A 81 -14.43 -9.99 -6.57
CA LEU A 81 -15.60 -9.15 -6.31
C LEU A 81 -16.53 -9.05 -7.54
N ALA A 82 -15.95 -9.01 -8.74
CA ALA A 82 -16.73 -9.01 -9.98
C ALA A 82 -17.47 -10.34 -10.20
N THR A 83 -16.81 -11.47 -9.93
CA THR A 83 -17.43 -12.80 -10.02
C THR A 83 -18.52 -12.96 -8.97
N PHE A 84 -18.28 -12.49 -7.75
CA PHE A 84 -19.27 -12.54 -6.68
C PHE A 84 -20.49 -11.67 -7.00
N ALA A 85 -20.31 -10.43 -7.48
CA ALA A 85 -21.41 -9.57 -7.91
C ALA A 85 -22.25 -10.20 -9.03
N LYS A 86 -21.58 -10.79 -10.03
CA LYS A 86 -22.26 -11.54 -11.09
C LYS A 86 -23.04 -12.73 -10.53
N ALA A 87 -22.50 -13.40 -9.52
CA ALA A 87 -23.16 -14.53 -8.91
C ALA A 87 -24.48 -14.14 -8.21
N LEU A 88 -24.47 -13.02 -7.50
CA LEU A 88 -25.67 -12.47 -6.86
C LEU A 88 -26.74 -12.05 -7.88
N ASP A 89 -26.35 -11.47 -9.02
CA ASP A 89 -27.31 -11.13 -10.09
C ASP A 89 -27.98 -12.36 -10.70
N GLU A 90 -27.21 -13.43 -10.92
CA GLU A 90 -27.74 -14.69 -11.46
C GLU A 90 -28.68 -15.38 -10.44
N LEU A 91 -28.35 -15.32 -9.14
CA LEU A 91 -29.27 -15.75 -8.07
C LEU A 91 -30.55 -14.92 -8.07
N ALA A 92 -30.44 -13.59 -8.20
CA ALA A 92 -31.60 -12.71 -8.32
C ALA A 92 -32.46 -13.04 -9.55
N GLY A 93 -31.85 -13.37 -10.67
CA GLY A 93 -32.54 -13.85 -11.87
C GLY A 93 -33.31 -15.14 -11.63
N ALA A 94 -32.71 -16.13 -10.97
CA ALA A 94 -33.38 -17.39 -10.62
C ALA A 94 -34.59 -17.17 -9.70
N LEU A 95 -34.51 -16.19 -8.80
CA LEU A 95 -35.61 -15.83 -7.90
C LEU A 95 -36.74 -15.09 -8.61
N ASP A 96 -36.44 -14.23 -9.59
CA ASP A 96 -37.47 -13.62 -10.44
C ASP A 96 -38.17 -14.67 -11.32
N ASP A 97 -37.43 -15.64 -11.86
CA ASP A 97 -38.00 -16.77 -12.60
C ASP A 97 -38.96 -17.56 -11.69
N CYS A 98 -38.54 -17.85 -10.44
CA CYS A 98 -39.37 -18.50 -9.44
C CYS A 98 -40.65 -17.72 -9.14
N ALA A 99 -40.54 -16.41 -8.89
CA ALA A 99 -41.69 -15.55 -8.64
C ALA A 99 -42.64 -15.50 -9.84
N GLY A 100 -42.11 -15.45 -11.06
CA GLY A 100 -42.89 -15.48 -12.30
C GLY A 100 -43.65 -16.79 -12.48
N LEU A 101 -43.02 -17.93 -12.20
CA LEU A 101 -43.66 -19.25 -12.26
C LEU A 101 -44.76 -19.39 -11.19
N ILE A 102 -44.52 -18.94 -9.95
CA ILE A 102 -45.52 -18.94 -8.87
C ILE A 102 -46.72 -18.08 -9.27
N GLU A 103 -46.47 -16.87 -9.78
CA GLU A 103 -47.54 -15.98 -10.25
C GLU A 103 -48.35 -16.62 -11.38
N GLY A 104 -47.67 -17.20 -12.38
CA GLY A 104 -48.30 -17.89 -13.50
C GLY A 104 -49.20 -19.04 -13.04
N CYS A 105 -48.73 -19.85 -12.10
CA CYS A 105 -49.52 -20.95 -11.52
C CYS A 105 -50.76 -20.44 -10.78
N LYS A 106 -50.63 -19.36 -9.98
CA LYS A 106 -51.77 -18.75 -9.29
C LYS A 106 -52.81 -18.21 -10.28
N VAL A 107 -52.38 -17.56 -11.36
CA VAL A 107 -53.27 -17.04 -12.41
C VAL A 107 -53.98 -18.19 -13.11
N ALA A 108 -53.28 -19.27 -13.46
CA ALA A 108 -53.87 -20.46 -14.06
C ALA A 108 -54.91 -21.12 -13.13
N CYS A 109 -54.60 -21.24 -11.84
CA CYS A 109 -55.56 -21.75 -10.84
C CYS A 109 -56.81 -20.87 -10.76
N ILE A 110 -56.67 -19.54 -10.72
CA ILE A 110 -57.82 -18.62 -10.71
C ILE A 110 -58.66 -18.79 -11.99
N ALA A 111 -58.03 -18.92 -13.15
CA ALA A 111 -58.73 -19.10 -14.42
C ALA A 111 -59.54 -20.41 -14.45
N GLU A 112 -58.93 -21.54 -14.05
CA GLU A 112 -59.60 -22.85 -14.00
C GLU A 112 -60.69 -22.91 -12.91
N LEU A 113 -60.51 -22.26 -11.76
CA LEU A 113 -61.56 -22.15 -10.75
C LEU A 113 -62.73 -21.29 -11.25
N SER A 114 -62.45 -20.21 -11.99
CA SER A 114 -63.47 -19.33 -12.56
C SER A 114 -64.29 -20.03 -13.64
N THR A 115 -63.65 -20.82 -14.52
CA THR A 115 -64.36 -21.64 -15.51
C THR A 115 -65.21 -22.71 -14.84
N THR A 116 -64.71 -23.36 -13.79
CA THR A 116 -65.47 -24.33 -12.98
C THR A 116 -66.70 -23.71 -12.32
N ALA A 117 -66.54 -22.51 -11.73
CA ALA A 117 -67.62 -21.76 -11.11
C ALA A 117 -68.70 -21.33 -12.12
N ALA A 118 -68.28 -20.92 -13.33
CA ALA A 118 -69.19 -20.58 -14.43
C ALA A 118 -69.87 -21.82 -15.03
N ALA A 119 -69.19 -22.96 -15.04
CA ALA A 119 -69.65 -24.21 -15.64
C ALA A 119 -70.43 -25.10 -14.65
N ALA A 120 -71.49 -24.57 -14.02
CA ALA A 120 -72.40 -25.34 -13.17
C ALA A 120 -73.06 -26.56 -13.84
N THR A 121 -72.68 -26.97 -15.06
CA THR A 121 -72.99 -28.26 -15.67
C THR A 121 -71.89 -28.68 -16.65
N VAL A 122 -71.11 -29.72 -16.29
CA VAL A 122 -70.30 -30.62 -17.15
C VAL A 122 -69.14 -30.00 -17.97
N GLY A 123 -67.89 -30.37 -17.61
CA GLY A 123 -66.89 -30.79 -18.61
C GLY A 123 -65.51 -30.12 -18.62
N VAL A 124 -64.49 -30.91 -18.25
CA VAL A 124 -63.04 -30.83 -18.59
C VAL A 124 -62.29 -29.59 -18.09
N ILE A 125 -61.61 -29.77 -16.95
CA ILE A 125 -60.55 -28.90 -16.42
C ILE A 125 -59.25 -29.66 -16.59
N GLY A 126 -58.26 -29.09 -17.29
CA GLY A 126 -56.97 -29.77 -17.49
C GLY A 126 -56.27 -29.49 -18.82
N MET A 127 -56.40 -28.28 -19.36
CA MET A 127 -55.68 -27.94 -20.60
C MET A 127 -54.32 -27.28 -20.39
N PHE A 128 -54.03 -26.67 -19.22
CA PHE A 128 -52.79 -25.91 -19.07
C PHE A 128 -51.62 -26.64 -18.39
N PHE A 129 -51.87 -27.65 -17.56
CA PHE A 129 -50.78 -28.44 -16.93
C PHE A 129 -50.51 -29.78 -17.62
N THR A 130 -51.38 -30.22 -18.54
CA THR A 130 -51.35 -31.56 -19.15
C THR A 130 -51.60 -31.49 -20.65
N ALA A 131 -50.54 -31.38 -21.45
CA ALA A 131 -50.59 -31.69 -22.88
C ALA A 131 -50.74 -33.22 -23.16
N GLY A 132 -51.43 -33.97 -22.29
CA GLY A 132 -51.62 -35.40 -22.45
C GLY A 132 -52.48 -36.02 -21.36
N ILE A 133 -53.42 -36.87 -21.80
CA ILE A 133 -54.22 -37.86 -21.05
C ILE A 133 -55.62 -37.38 -20.58
N SER A 134 -56.53 -37.40 -21.55
CA SER A 134 -57.92 -37.89 -21.52
C SER A 134 -58.78 -37.74 -20.27
N GLY A 135 -59.84 -36.94 -20.40
CA GLY A 135 -60.88 -36.79 -19.39
C GLY A 135 -61.82 -38.00 -19.24
N LEU A 136 -62.55 -38.02 -18.11
CA LEU A 136 -63.82 -38.74 -17.98
C LEU A 136 -64.71 -38.14 -16.86
N LEU A 137 -66.01 -38.20 -17.09
CA LEU A 137 -67.11 -37.59 -16.33
C LEU A 137 -67.76 -38.56 -15.32
N SER A 138 -68.15 -38.05 -14.14
CA SER A 138 -69.41 -38.32 -13.39
C SER A 138 -69.31 -37.77 -11.94
N ALA A 139 -70.37 -37.88 -11.12
CA ALA A 139 -70.62 -37.22 -9.82
C ALA A 139 -69.54 -37.31 -8.71
N GLY A 140 -68.39 -37.94 -8.97
CA GLY A 140 -67.14 -37.80 -8.23
C GLY A 140 -66.23 -36.66 -8.75
N ALA A 141 -66.75 -35.76 -9.60
CA ALA A 141 -66.01 -34.72 -10.30
C ALA A 141 -65.20 -33.81 -9.38
N ILE A 142 -65.72 -33.51 -8.18
CA ILE A 142 -65.02 -32.68 -7.18
C ILE A 142 -63.76 -33.39 -6.68
N ALA A 143 -63.83 -34.71 -6.41
CA ALA A 143 -62.69 -35.48 -5.96
C ALA A 143 -61.63 -35.66 -7.06
N LEU A 144 -62.05 -35.84 -8.32
CA LEU A 144 -61.14 -35.92 -9.46
C LEU A 144 -60.48 -34.57 -9.78
N CYS A 145 -61.24 -33.47 -9.70
CA CYS A 145 -60.68 -32.12 -9.82
C CYS A 145 -59.70 -31.81 -8.68
N ARG A 146 -60.00 -32.26 -7.45
CA ARG A 146 -59.10 -32.15 -6.31
C ARG A 146 -57.78 -32.88 -6.55
N ILE A 147 -57.83 -34.11 -7.03
CA ILE A 147 -56.64 -34.91 -7.33
C ILE A 147 -55.84 -34.25 -8.46
N ALA A 148 -56.49 -33.87 -9.57
CA ALA A 148 -55.83 -33.22 -10.70
C ALA A 148 -55.20 -31.86 -10.33
N LEU A 149 -55.87 -31.05 -9.50
CA LEU A 149 -55.33 -29.79 -9.01
C LEU A 149 -54.15 -30.00 -8.05
N HIS A 150 -54.23 -30.98 -7.15
CA HIS A 150 -53.09 -31.33 -6.29
C HIS A 150 -51.89 -31.78 -7.12
N GLU A 151 -52.10 -32.67 -8.09
CA GLU A 151 -51.03 -33.18 -8.95
C GLU A 151 -50.42 -32.09 -9.84
N ALA A 152 -51.23 -31.17 -10.37
CA ALA A 152 -50.76 -30.01 -11.13
C ALA A 152 -49.95 -29.03 -10.27
N ILE A 153 -50.39 -28.76 -9.03
CA ILE A 153 -49.65 -27.90 -8.09
C ILE A 153 -48.34 -28.57 -7.66
N ASP A 154 -48.36 -29.86 -7.34
CA ASP A 154 -47.16 -30.60 -6.94
C ASP A 154 -46.15 -30.69 -8.10
N TYR A 155 -46.61 -30.90 -9.33
CA TYR A 155 -45.77 -30.84 -10.54
C TYR A 155 -45.16 -29.45 -10.74
N ALA A 156 -45.96 -28.39 -10.64
CA ALA A 156 -45.49 -27.01 -10.77
C ALA A 156 -44.46 -26.64 -9.69
N VAL A 157 -44.72 -27.03 -8.44
CA VAL A 157 -43.78 -26.86 -7.32
C VAL A 157 -42.50 -27.66 -7.57
N GLY A 158 -42.60 -28.88 -8.09
CA GLY A 158 -41.46 -29.72 -8.46
C GLY A 158 -40.58 -29.06 -9.52
N GLU A 159 -41.19 -28.53 -10.57
CA GLU A 159 -40.51 -27.84 -11.67
C GLU A 159 -39.84 -26.55 -11.20
N ILE A 160 -40.57 -25.72 -10.43
CA ILE A 160 -40.02 -24.50 -9.78
C ILE A 160 -38.84 -24.87 -8.89
N THR A 161 -38.99 -25.89 -8.06
CA THR A 161 -37.95 -26.34 -7.15
C THR A 161 -36.74 -26.83 -7.93
N SER A 162 -36.91 -27.61 -9.00
CA SER A 162 -35.79 -28.11 -9.81
C SER A 162 -35.03 -26.97 -10.47
N ILE A 163 -35.72 -26.09 -11.20
CA ILE A 163 -35.11 -24.95 -11.91
C ILE A 163 -34.31 -24.07 -10.96
N VAL A 164 -34.88 -23.77 -9.78
CA VAL A 164 -34.23 -22.91 -8.80
C VAL A 164 -33.12 -23.64 -8.06
N THR A 165 -33.29 -24.92 -7.74
CA THR A 165 -32.24 -25.75 -7.12
C THR A 165 -31.02 -25.82 -8.04
N ASP A 166 -31.21 -26.17 -9.30
CA ASP A 166 -30.12 -26.35 -10.27
C ASP A 166 -29.34 -25.05 -10.46
N LYS A 167 -30.06 -23.92 -10.57
CA LYS A 167 -29.43 -22.59 -10.64
C LYS A 167 -28.72 -22.25 -9.34
N ILE A 168 -29.35 -22.36 -8.18
CA ILE A 168 -28.73 -21.95 -6.91
C ILE A 168 -27.53 -22.85 -6.57
N GLU A 169 -27.65 -24.17 -6.68
CA GLU A 169 -26.56 -25.10 -6.38
C GLU A 169 -25.37 -24.90 -7.32
N ALA A 170 -25.60 -24.73 -8.64
CA ALA A 170 -24.51 -24.42 -9.57
C ALA A 170 -23.81 -23.10 -9.21
N MET A 171 -24.57 -22.12 -8.72
CA MET A 171 -24.03 -20.81 -8.34
C MET A 171 -23.26 -20.83 -7.02
N ILE A 172 -23.77 -21.55 -6.02
CA ILE A 172 -23.09 -21.75 -4.73
C ILE A 172 -21.82 -22.56 -4.93
N LEU A 173 -21.96 -23.79 -5.47
CA LEU A 173 -20.89 -24.79 -5.49
C LEU A 173 -19.78 -24.46 -6.50
N SER A 174 -20.09 -23.75 -7.58
CA SER A 174 -19.07 -23.35 -8.55
C SER A 174 -18.57 -21.94 -8.30
N LYS A 175 -19.44 -20.93 -8.27
CA LYS A 175 -18.96 -19.53 -8.35
C LYS A 175 -18.68 -18.92 -7.00
N ILE A 176 -19.54 -19.16 -6.01
CA ILE A 176 -19.38 -18.59 -4.67
C ILE A 176 -18.32 -19.39 -3.89
N GLU A 177 -18.33 -20.73 -4.00
CA GLU A 177 -17.33 -21.61 -3.38
C GLU A 177 -15.93 -21.45 -3.98
N ASP A 178 -15.79 -21.24 -5.30
CA ASP A 178 -14.47 -20.89 -5.87
C ASP A 178 -13.94 -19.57 -5.27
N VAL A 179 -14.82 -18.60 -5.00
CA VAL A 179 -14.46 -17.38 -4.26
C VAL A 179 -14.16 -17.70 -2.78
N PHE A 180 -14.71 -18.80 -2.21
CA PHE A 180 -14.42 -19.30 -0.85
C PHE A 180 -13.04 -19.86 -0.61
N THR A 181 -12.44 -20.52 -1.60
CA THR A 181 -11.36 -21.46 -1.27
C THR A 181 -9.95 -20.86 -1.39
N ASP A 182 -9.72 -19.84 -2.22
CA ASP A 182 -8.34 -19.46 -2.58
C ASP A 182 -8.03 -17.95 -2.74
N HIS A 183 -9.02 -17.04 -2.68
CA HIS A 183 -8.83 -15.71 -3.29
C HIS A 183 -9.01 -14.48 -2.39
N LEU A 184 -9.86 -14.52 -1.35
CA LEU A 184 -9.96 -13.41 -0.37
C LEU A 184 -8.86 -13.45 0.70
N ASP A 185 -8.23 -14.61 0.91
CA ASP A 185 -7.06 -14.79 1.78
C ASP A 185 -5.75 -14.38 1.08
N ALA A 186 -5.70 -13.14 0.59
CA ALA A 186 -4.46 -12.50 0.14
C ALA A 186 -3.59 -12.09 1.34
N GLU A 187 -3.34 -13.02 2.28
CA GLU A 187 -2.52 -12.80 3.46
C GLU A 187 -1.02 -12.74 3.15
N ASP A 188 -0.58 -13.36 2.05
CA ASP A 188 0.82 -13.72 1.83
C ASP A 188 1.75 -12.58 1.35
N GLU A 189 1.22 -11.42 0.93
CA GLU A 189 2.07 -10.26 0.64
C GLU A 189 2.28 -9.39 1.89
N ASN A 190 3.43 -9.59 2.53
CA ASN A 190 3.88 -8.80 3.66
C ASN A 190 4.31 -7.39 3.20
N LEU A 191 3.38 -6.43 3.25
CA LEU A 191 3.64 -5.02 2.89
C LEU A 191 4.70 -4.35 3.80
N THR A 192 5.03 -4.96 4.96
CA THR A 192 6.04 -4.41 5.89
C THR A 192 7.48 -4.63 5.42
N ASP A 193 7.77 -5.69 4.66
CA ASP A 193 9.13 -5.94 4.15
C ASP A 193 9.56 -4.93 3.08
N TYR A 194 8.61 -4.17 2.55
CA TYR A 194 8.87 -3.09 1.59
C TYR A 194 9.05 -1.72 2.24
N ALA A 195 8.79 -1.59 3.55
CA ALA A 195 9.15 -0.40 4.32
C ALA A 195 10.66 -0.40 4.61
N ALA A 196 11.21 -1.55 5.02
CA ALA A 196 12.64 -1.73 5.24
C ALA A 196 13.41 -1.66 3.91
N GLY A 197 13.94 -0.48 3.58
CA GLY A 197 14.71 -0.27 2.37
C GLY A 197 15.92 -1.21 2.31
N SER A 198 15.89 -2.22 1.42
CA SER A 198 17.11 -2.95 1.09
C SER A 198 18.02 -2.08 0.24
N SER A 199 19.34 -2.27 0.39
CA SER A 199 20.42 -1.43 -0.16
C SER A 199 20.42 -1.28 -1.70
N ASP A 200 19.58 -2.03 -2.41
CA ASP A 200 19.41 -1.94 -3.86
C ASP A 200 18.26 -1.01 -4.32
N MET A 201 17.51 -0.37 -3.40
CA MET A 201 16.20 0.24 -3.73
C MET A 201 16.10 1.78 -3.61
N ALA A 202 17.20 2.50 -3.39
CA ALA A 202 17.19 3.96 -3.18
C ALA A 202 16.91 4.82 -4.44
N GLN A 203 16.42 4.24 -5.55
CA GLN A 203 16.35 4.93 -6.84
C GLN A 203 15.02 5.63 -7.14
N ASP A 204 13.92 5.34 -6.44
CA ASP A 204 12.58 5.90 -6.76
C ASP A 204 11.61 5.98 -5.55
N LEU A 205 12.11 6.03 -4.31
CA LEU A 205 11.24 6.09 -3.13
C LEU A 205 10.82 7.55 -2.84
N VAL A 206 9.62 7.92 -3.28
CA VAL A 206 8.90 9.13 -2.82
C VAL A 206 7.63 8.63 -2.17
N ILE A 207 7.40 8.95 -0.89
CA ILE A 207 6.18 8.56 -0.18
C ILE A 207 5.53 9.84 0.34
N GLU A 208 4.31 10.13 -0.10
CA GLU A 208 3.52 11.25 0.41
C GLU A 208 2.49 10.70 1.40
N PHE A 209 2.67 11.00 2.69
CA PHE A 209 1.81 10.44 3.76
C PHE A 209 0.33 10.81 3.60
N ASP A 210 0.02 12.00 3.07
CA ASP A 210 -1.35 12.44 2.78
C ASP A 210 -2.04 11.56 1.72
N GLU A 211 -1.30 11.02 0.74
CA GLU A 211 -1.84 10.09 -0.26
C GLU A 211 -2.24 8.76 0.39
N PHE A 212 -1.45 8.28 1.35
CA PHE A 212 -1.76 7.09 2.14
C PHE A 212 -2.94 7.32 3.08
N ASP A 213 -3.03 8.48 3.74
CA ASP A 213 -4.16 8.83 4.61
C ASP A 213 -5.48 8.90 3.83
N ARG A 214 -5.46 9.50 2.63
CA ARG A 214 -6.63 9.55 1.74
C ARG A 214 -7.04 8.17 1.26
N ALA A 215 -6.10 7.31 0.89
CA ALA A 215 -6.40 5.95 0.49
C ALA A 215 -6.99 5.13 1.65
N THR A 216 -6.39 5.15 2.84
CA THR A 216 -6.92 4.47 4.04
C THR A 216 -8.31 4.99 4.41
N GLY A 217 -8.52 6.31 4.34
CA GLY A 217 -9.83 6.92 4.55
C GLY A 217 -10.86 6.48 3.50
N GLY A 218 -10.45 6.40 2.24
CA GLY A 218 -11.26 5.89 1.12
C GLY A 218 -11.70 4.45 1.35
N TYR A 219 -10.77 3.54 1.63
CA TYR A 219 -11.10 2.13 1.90
C TYR A 219 -12.01 1.95 3.13
N ARG A 220 -11.83 2.76 4.18
CA ARG A 220 -12.74 2.75 5.34
C ARG A 220 -14.15 3.17 4.94
N LYS A 221 -14.29 4.24 4.16
CA LYS A 221 -15.60 4.69 3.67
C LYS A 221 -16.26 3.63 2.79
N THR A 222 -15.49 3.00 1.90
CA THR A 222 -15.97 1.92 1.04
C THR A 222 -16.47 0.72 1.85
N ARG A 223 -15.74 0.34 2.90
CA ARG A 223 -16.16 -0.68 3.86
C ARG A 223 -17.49 -0.31 4.50
N ASP A 224 -17.61 0.91 5.04
CA ASP A 224 -18.81 1.35 5.76
C ASP A 224 -20.04 1.39 4.85
N ASN A 225 -19.88 1.89 3.62
CA ASN A 225 -20.92 1.89 2.59
C ASN A 225 -21.38 0.45 2.25
N PHE A 226 -20.44 -0.47 2.11
CA PHE A 226 -20.76 -1.87 1.81
C PHE A 226 -21.40 -2.59 3.01
N ASP A 227 -20.93 -2.33 4.23
CA ASP A 227 -21.48 -2.89 5.46
C ASP A 227 -22.94 -2.47 5.67
N GLU A 228 -23.30 -1.23 5.31
CA GLU A 228 -24.69 -0.77 5.31
C GLU A 228 -25.56 -1.57 4.32
N LYS A 229 -25.08 -1.76 3.08
CA LYS A 229 -25.80 -2.56 2.06
C LYS A 229 -25.92 -4.03 2.46
N LYS A 230 -24.88 -4.59 3.09
CA LYS A 230 -24.90 -5.93 3.69
C LYS A 230 -25.94 -6.03 4.81
N GLY A 231 -25.98 -5.04 5.70
CA GLY A 231 -26.98 -4.96 6.78
C GLY A 231 -28.41 -4.94 6.23
N ALA A 232 -28.66 -4.17 5.17
CA ALA A 232 -29.95 -4.15 4.49
C ALA A 232 -30.30 -5.53 3.88
N HIS A 233 -29.34 -6.21 3.25
CA HIS A 233 -29.52 -7.55 2.70
C HIS A 233 -29.88 -8.58 3.79
N LYS A 234 -29.15 -8.60 4.91
CA LYS A 234 -29.41 -9.47 6.07
C LYS A 234 -30.79 -9.24 6.68
N ALA A 235 -31.21 -7.98 6.80
CA ALA A 235 -32.54 -7.62 7.30
C ALA A 235 -33.67 -8.09 6.35
N GLY A 236 -33.45 -8.03 5.04
CA GLY A 236 -34.35 -8.61 4.04
C GLY A 236 -34.45 -10.13 4.18
N GLY A 237 -33.33 -10.80 4.48
CA GLY A 237 -33.18 -12.24 4.66
C GLY A 237 -34.18 -12.92 5.55
N VAL A 238 -34.40 -12.34 6.72
CA VAL A 238 -35.34 -12.87 7.71
C VAL A 238 -36.77 -12.89 7.14
N LYS A 239 -37.15 -11.85 6.38
CA LYS A 239 -38.48 -11.77 5.76
C LYS A 239 -38.63 -12.83 4.67
N ARG A 240 -37.61 -13.02 3.84
CA ARG A 240 -37.59 -14.03 2.76
C ARG A 240 -37.81 -15.45 3.29
N ARG A 241 -37.03 -15.84 4.30
CA ARG A 241 -37.13 -17.17 4.95
C ARG A 241 -38.52 -17.41 5.51
N SER A 242 -39.11 -16.40 6.15
CA SER A 242 -40.47 -16.50 6.68
C SER A 242 -41.52 -16.70 5.58
N SER A 243 -41.29 -16.17 4.37
CA SER A 243 -42.24 -16.15 3.26
C SER A 243 -42.36 -17.51 2.58
N VAL A 244 -41.22 -18.13 2.26
CA VAL A 244 -41.15 -19.43 1.57
C VAL A 244 -41.53 -20.58 2.52
N LYS A 245 -41.31 -20.42 3.84
CA LYS A 245 -41.68 -21.42 4.86
C LYS A 245 -43.17 -21.46 5.20
N LYS A 246 -43.98 -20.51 4.72
CA LYS A 246 -45.44 -20.49 4.96
C LYS A 246 -46.15 -21.68 4.31
N ASP A 247 -45.54 -22.29 3.30
CA ASP A 247 -46.13 -23.40 2.55
C ASP A 247 -45.16 -24.59 2.49
N SER A 248 -45.59 -25.75 2.98
CA SER A 248 -44.74 -26.93 3.14
C SER A 248 -44.22 -27.49 1.82
N ARG A 249 -44.93 -27.20 0.71
CA ARG A 249 -44.55 -27.58 -0.66
C ARG A 249 -43.20 -26.99 -1.08
N PHE A 250 -42.81 -25.84 -0.50
CA PHE A 250 -41.56 -25.14 -0.84
C PHE A 250 -40.42 -25.39 0.18
N HIS A 251 -40.52 -26.39 1.07
CA HIS A 251 -39.47 -26.64 2.07
C HIS A 251 -38.08 -26.95 1.48
N LYS A 252 -38.02 -27.68 0.36
CA LYS A 252 -36.74 -27.97 -0.32
C LYS A 252 -36.12 -26.68 -0.86
N LEU A 253 -36.91 -25.85 -1.53
CA LEU A 253 -36.49 -24.53 -2.00
C LEU A 253 -36.00 -23.64 -0.86
N ALA A 254 -36.75 -23.57 0.24
CA ALA A 254 -36.37 -22.80 1.43
C ALA A 254 -35.00 -23.24 1.98
N THR A 255 -34.75 -24.54 2.05
CA THR A 255 -33.49 -25.11 2.55
C THR A 255 -32.30 -24.72 1.66
N ILE A 256 -32.48 -24.73 0.34
CA ILE A 256 -31.41 -24.37 -0.61
C ILE A 256 -31.15 -22.86 -0.58
N MET A 257 -32.21 -22.06 -0.48
CA MET A 257 -32.08 -20.61 -0.30
C MET A 257 -31.37 -20.26 1.01
N GLU A 258 -31.61 -21.00 2.09
CA GLU A 258 -30.88 -20.81 3.37
C GLU A 258 -29.38 -21.04 3.20
N LYS A 259 -28.99 -22.12 2.52
CA LYS A 259 -27.57 -22.38 2.23
C LYS A 259 -26.96 -21.28 1.37
N ALA A 260 -27.71 -20.79 0.37
CA ALA A 260 -27.27 -19.69 -0.49
C ALA A 260 -27.04 -18.41 0.32
N GLU A 261 -27.97 -18.11 1.21
CA GLU A 261 -27.94 -16.94 2.07
C GLU A 261 -26.77 -16.99 3.06
N ASP A 262 -26.56 -18.12 3.72
CA ASP A 262 -25.42 -18.30 4.64
C ASP A 262 -24.07 -18.15 3.92
N ALA A 263 -23.97 -18.70 2.70
CA ALA A 263 -22.78 -18.56 1.86
C ALA A 263 -22.56 -17.10 1.42
N VAL A 264 -23.62 -16.40 1.03
CA VAL A 264 -23.54 -14.99 0.62
C VAL A 264 -23.19 -14.09 1.80
N ASP A 265 -23.81 -14.29 2.96
CA ASP A 265 -23.55 -13.52 4.18
C ASP A 265 -22.11 -13.67 4.64
N LYS A 266 -21.59 -14.90 4.66
CA LYS A 266 -20.19 -15.16 5.01
C LYS A 266 -19.23 -14.45 4.05
N LYS A 267 -19.51 -14.42 2.74
CA LYS A 267 -18.68 -13.67 1.78
C LYS A 267 -18.78 -12.17 1.89
N ALA A 268 -19.96 -11.65 2.19
CA ALA A 268 -20.13 -10.23 2.45
C ALA A 268 -19.35 -9.82 3.71
N ASP A 269 -19.35 -10.65 4.76
CA ASP A 269 -18.53 -10.43 5.96
C ASP A 269 -17.02 -10.49 5.63
N GLU A 270 -16.55 -11.50 4.90
CA GLU A 270 -15.14 -11.57 4.46
C GLU A 270 -14.73 -10.38 3.58
N THR A 271 -15.63 -9.84 2.75
CA THR A 271 -15.36 -8.64 1.95
C THR A 271 -15.12 -7.41 2.84
N VAL A 272 -15.90 -7.25 3.91
CA VAL A 272 -15.70 -6.19 4.91
C VAL A 272 -14.35 -6.36 5.60
N ASP A 273 -14.00 -7.58 6.02
CA ASP A 273 -12.72 -7.88 6.66
C ASP A 273 -11.53 -7.62 5.73
N VAL A 274 -11.63 -7.96 4.45
CA VAL A 274 -10.59 -7.70 3.45
C VAL A 274 -10.36 -6.20 3.28
N LEU A 275 -11.43 -5.39 3.21
CA LEU A 275 -11.31 -3.94 3.08
C LEU A 275 -10.66 -3.32 4.33
N GLU A 276 -11.04 -3.78 5.52
CA GLU A 276 -10.43 -3.35 6.77
C GLU A 276 -8.95 -3.76 6.86
N LYS A 277 -8.63 -5.03 6.59
CA LYS A 277 -7.24 -5.53 6.57
C LYS A 277 -6.40 -4.81 5.52
N HIS A 278 -6.95 -4.48 4.35
CA HIS A 278 -6.23 -3.77 3.30
C HIS A 278 -5.94 -2.32 3.70
N GLY A 279 -6.94 -1.56 4.15
CA GLY A 279 -6.76 -0.21 4.67
C GLY A 279 -5.81 -0.15 5.87
N GLY A 280 -5.91 -1.12 6.78
CA GLY A 280 -5.02 -1.24 7.95
C GLY A 280 -3.57 -1.57 7.59
N LYS A 281 -3.34 -2.43 6.58
CA LYS A 281 -1.97 -2.71 6.08
C LYS A 281 -1.34 -1.48 5.40
N ILE A 282 -2.13 -0.66 4.70
CA ILE A 282 -1.67 0.63 4.14
C ILE A 282 -1.29 1.59 5.27
N ASP A 283 -2.13 1.71 6.31
CA ASP A 283 -1.83 2.56 7.47
C ASP A 283 -0.58 2.11 8.22
N LYS A 284 -0.41 0.80 8.43
CA LYS A 284 0.80 0.22 9.02
C LYS A 284 2.04 0.51 8.19
N SER A 285 1.96 0.41 6.86
CA SER A 285 3.07 0.74 5.95
C SER A 285 3.45 2.22 6.04
N LYS A 286 2.46 3.12 6.06
CA LYS A 286 2.64 4.57 6.28
C LYS A 286 3.38 4.84 7.59
N ASN A 287 2.93 4.22 8.69
CA ASN A 287 3.56 4.39 10.00
C ASN A 287 5.00 3.86 10.01
N GLY A 288 5.27 2.72 9.37
CA GLY A 288 6.63 2.19 9.22
C GLY A 288 7.56 3.13 8.45
N HIS A 289 7.10 3.71 7.33
CA HIS A 289 7.86 4.71 6.57
C HIS A 289 8.12 5.99 7.39
N LYS A 290 7.13 6.43 8.17
CA LYS A 290 7.27 7.59 9.06
C LYS A 290 8.26 7.32 10.19
N GLU A 291 8.18 6.15 10.82
CA GLU A 291 9.12 5.73 11.86
C GLU A 291 10.55 5.61 11.32
N GLU A 292 10.73 5.10 10.11
CA GLU A 292 12.04 5.00 9.47
C GLU A 292 12.58 6.35 9.02
N GLU A 293 11.73 7.28 8.56
CA GLU A 293 12.12 8.66 8.29
C GLU A 293 12.49 9.41 9.57
N GLU A 294 11.71 9.25 10.64
CA GLU A 294 12.02 9.79 11.97
C GLU A 294 13.27 9.14 12.57
N ARG A 295 13.49 7.83 12.38
CA ARG A 295 14.73 7.15 12.78
C ARG A 295 15.91 7.70 12.01
N ARG A 296 15.81 7.84 10.69
CA ARG A 296 16.83 8.51 9.87
C ARG A 296 17.06 9.92 10.36
N LYS A 297 16.00 10.68 10.66
CA LYS A 297 16.08 12.05 11.16
C LYS A 297 16.79 12.12 12.52
N ARG A 298 16.51 11.19 13.45
CA ARG A 298 17.21 11.08 14.74
C ARG A 298 18.66 10.62 14.58
N GLU A 299 18.92 9.69 13.67
CA GLU A 299 20.28 9.33 13.23
C GLU A 299 20.98 10.53 12.59
N PHE A 300 20.23 11.44 11.93
CA PHE A 300 20.73 12.71 11.41
C PHE A 300 20.92 13.80 12.50
N GLU A 301 20.10 13.81 13.55
CA GLU A 301 20.21 14.70 14.73
C GLU A 301 21.35 14.26 15.66
N GLY A 302 21.78 12.99 15.65
CA GLY A 302 22.96 12.50 16.39
C GLY A 302 24.32 13.03 15.92
N CYS A 303 24.37 14.17 15.21
CA CYS A 303 25.58 14.93 14.87
C CYS A 303 25.74 16.19 15.76
N GLU A 304 25.00 16.30 16.87
CA GLU A 304 24.67 17.58 17.50
C GLU A 304 25.70 18.22 18.44
N ASP A 305 26.80 17.58 18.84
CA ASP A 305 27.67 18.22 19.85
C ASP A 305 28.73 19.17 19.25
N ALA A 306 29.21 18.92 18.03
CA ALA A 306 30.30 19.70 17.44
C ALA A 306 29.82 20.62 16.30
N PRO A 307 30.03 21.94 16.36
CA PRO A 307 29.65 22.85 15.28
C PRO A 307 30.45 22.57 14.00
N MET A 308 29.78 22.65 12.85
CA MET A 308 30.33 22.29 11.54
C MET A 308 30.66 23.54 10.71
N TYR A 309 31.88 23.58 10.15
CA TYR A 309 32.35 24.70 9.33
C TYR A 309 32.97 24.23 8.02
N ILE A 310 32.45 24.73 6.91
CA ILE A 310 33.03 24.52 5.58
C ILE A 310 34.14 25.55 5.38
N LEU A 311 35.34 25.08 5.11
CA LEU A 311 36.52 25.91 4.84
C LEU A 311 36.72 26.05 3.33
N ASN A 312 36.22 27.14 2.76
CA ASN A 312 36.21 27.35 1.31
C ASN A 312 37.61 27.59 0.72
N ALA A 313 37.74 27.37 -0.59
CA ALA A 313 39.02 27.51 -1.29
C ALA A 313 39.53 28.97 -1.39
N ASP A 314 38.62 29.94 -1.28
CA ASP A 314 38.92 31.38 -1.29
C ASP A 314 39.28 31.93 0.10
N GLY A 315 39.24 31.09 1.13
CA GLY A 315 39.49 31.44 2.52
C GLY A 315 38.27 31.86 3.32
N SER A 316 37.08 31.92 2.70
CA SER A 316 35.81 32.14 3.42
C SER A 316 35.39 30.90 4.21
N ILE A 317 34.48 31.09 5.16
CA ILE A 317 34.02 30.04 6.07
C ILE A 317 32.49 30.09 6.12
N ASP A 318 31.86 28.98 5.79
CA ASP A 318 30.41 28.82 5.91
C ASP A 318 30.07 27.95 7.11
N LYS A 319 29.13 28.41 7.94
CA LYS A 319 28.57 27.60 9.02
C LYS A 319 27.54 26.63 8.44
N LEU A 320 27.77 25.34 8.63
CA LEU A 320 26.88 24.28 8.16
C LEU A 320 25.92 23.90 9.28
N LEU A 321 24.62 24.02 9.00
CA LEU A 321 23.57 23.61 9.93
C LEU A 321 23.31 22.09 9.83
N PRO A 322 22.83 21.44 10.90
CA PRO A 322 22.41 20.03 10.86
C PRO A 322 21.34 19.72 9.80
N SER A 323 20.56 20.73 9.38
CA SER A 323 19.61 20.62 8.27
C SER A 323 20.25 20.37 6.89
N GLY A 324 21.57 20.54 6.78
CA GLY A 324 22.31 20.48 5.52
C GLY A 324 22.16 21.75 4.69
N THR A 325 22.11 22.90 5.36
CA THR A 325 22.06 24.23 4.74
C THR A 325 23.15 25.13 5.33
N ILE A 326 23.58 26.14 4.58
CA ILE A 326 24.48 27.18 5.10
C ILE A 326 23.65 28.14 5.96
N ASP A 327 24.14 28.48 7.16
CA ASP A 327 23.47 29.44 8.03
C ASP A 327 23.39 30.82 7.34
N PRO A 328 22.18 31.32 7.03
CA PRO A 328 22.02 32.60 6.35
C PRO A 328 22.47 33.79 7.19
N LYS A 329 22.61 33.62 8.52
CA LYS A 329 23.14 34.66 9.42
C LYS A 329 24.66 34.70 9.47
N GLY A 330 25.34 33.71 8.88
CA GLY A 330 26.79 33.55 8.94
C GLY A 330 27.30 33.21 10.35
N MET A 331 28.60 33.40 10.57
CA MET A 331 29.24 33.10 11.85
C MET A 331 28.88 34.11 12.95
N ASN A 332 28.41 33.61 14.09
CA ASN A 332 28.16 34.38 15.30
C ASN A 332 29.45 34.54 16.15
N GLY A 333 29.34 35.13 17.35
CA GLY A 333 30.49 35.35 18.24
C GLY A 333 31.12 34.05 18.76
N GLU A 334 30.32 33.03 19.04
CA GLU A 334 30.80 31.73 19.52
C GLU A 334 31.49 30.95 18.39
N ASP A 335 30.97 31.02 17.17
CA ASP A 335 31.58 30.43 15.98
C ASP A 335 33.00 30.99 15.74
N LYS A 336 33.15 32.31 15.94
CA LYS A 336 34.47 32.96 15.85
C LYS A 336 35.43 32.50 16.95
N LEU A 337 34.93 32.21 18.15
CA LEU A 337 35.74 31.67 19.24
C LEU A 337 36.16 30.21 18.96
N ASN A 338 35.31 29.41 18.33
CA ASN A 338 35.61 28.04 17.94
C ASN A 338 36.72 27.95 16.88
N LEU A 339 36.90 29.01 16.08
CA LEU A 339 37.86 29.06 14.97
C LEU A 339 38.99 30.07 15.20
N VAL A 340 39.08 30.67 16.39
CA VAL A 340 39.98 31.81 16.65
C VAL A 340 41.45 31.48 16.43
N ASN A 341 41.87 30.24 16.69
CA ASN A 341 43.25 29.82 16.52
C ASN A 341 43.58 29.31 15.11
N ILE A 342 42.59 29.20 14.22
CA ILE A 342 42.80 28.68 12.86
C ILE A 342 42.42 29.71 11.78
N THR A 343 42.06 30.92 12.20
CA THR A 343 41.63 32.01 11.32
C THR A 343 42.41 33.29 11.59
N GLU A 344 42.62 34.07 10.54
CA GLU A 344 43.22 35.40 10.61
C GLU A 344 42.24 36.39 9.98
N ASN A 345 41.81 37.40 10.75
CA ASN A 345 40.78 38.36 10.33
C ASN A 345 39.49 37.68 9.82
N GLY A 346 39.09 36.58 10.46
CA GLY A 346 37.87 35.82 10.13
C GLY A 346 37.95 34.98 8.86
N LYS A 347 39.15 34.79 8.28
CA LYS A 347 39.38 33.94 7.12
C LYS A 347 40.37 32.83 7.45
N VAL A 348 40.21 31.68 6.81
CA VAL A 348 41.23 30.63 6.86
C VAL A 348 42.32 30.91 5.84
N TRP A 349 43.56 30.69 6.25
CA TRP A 349 44.72 30.91 5.39
C TRP A 349 44.81 29.85 4.28
N ARG A 350 45.33 30.27 3.11
CA ARG A 350 45.57 29.44 1.93
C ARG A 350 46.88 29.84 1.24
N PRO A 351 47.71 28.89 0.78
CA PRO A 351 48.93 29.21 0.05
C PRO A 351 48.59 29.83 -1.32
N ARG A 352 49.25 30.94 -1.64
CA ARG A 352 49.08 31.75 -2.85
C ARG A 352 50.24 31.54 -3.82
N GLY A 353 49.89 31.20 -5.06
CA GLY A 353 50.85 30.96 -6.12
C GLY A 353 51.66 29.68 -5.95
N ASP A 354 52.39 29.31 -7.00
CA ASP A 354 53.03 27.99 -7.07
C ASP A 354 54.22 27.83 -6.14
N LYS A 355 54.93 28.93 -5.84
CA LYS A 355 56.08 28.90 -4.94
C LYS A 355 55.65 28.51 -3.53
N GLU A 356 54.69 29.22 -2.95
CA GLU A 356 54.19 28.96 -1.60
C GLU A 356 53.51 27.58 -1.53
N ARG A 357 52.76 27.18 -2.56
CA ARG A 357 52.18 25.82 -2.63
C ARG A 357 53.23 24.71 -2.57
N ARG A 358 54.41 24.91 -3.17
CA ARG A 358 55.50 23.92 -3.14
C ARG A 358 56.16 23.81 -1.78
N GLU A 359 56.15 24.87 -0.97
CA GLU A 359 56.69 24.86 0.40
C GLU A 359 55.88 23.94 1.33
N TRP A 360 54.59 23.76 1.04
CA TRP A 360 53.69 22.85 1.77
C TRP A 360 53.56 21.46 1.14
N ASN A 361 54.48 21.10 0.25
CA ASN A 361 54.58 19.73 -0.25
C ASN A 361 55.44 18.87 0.67
N THR A 362 55.07 17.59 0.74
CA THR A 362 55.86 16.60 1.47
C THR A 362 57.27 16.51 0.89
N PRO A 363 58.32 16.59 1.73
CA PRO A 363 59.70 16.41 1.28
C PRO A 363 59.92 15.07 0.55
N GLY A 364 60.73 15.09 -0.50
CA GLY A 364 60.96 13.92 -1.35
C GLY A 364 61.48 12.70 -0.59
N ASN A 365 62.27 12.92 0.46
CA ASN A 365 62.85 11.90 1.32
C ASN A 365 61.89 11.27 2.35
N HIS A 366 60.68 11.83 2.55
CA HIS A 366 59.75 11.30 3.55
C HIS A 366 58.91 10.14 3.02
N THR A 367 59.21 8.90 3.37
CA THR A 367 58.52 7.72 2.82
C THR A 367 57.27 7.27 3.58
N GLY A 368 57.02 7.85 4.76
CA GLY A 368 55.88 7.52 5.63
C GLY A 368 54.53 7.81 4.97
N LYS A 369 53.51 7.04 5.37
CA LYS A 369 52.15 7.12 4.85
C LYS A 369 51.18 6.83 5.98
N VAL A 370 50.09 7.59 6.03
CA VAL A 370 49.02 7.29 6.97
C VAL A 370 48.32 5.99 6.56
N SER A 371 48.03 5.14 7.54
CA SER A 371 47.10 4.02 7.35
C SER A 371 45.68 4.57 7.45
N SER A 372 44.83 4.21 6.48
CA SER A 372 43.44 4.65 6.46
C SER A 372 42.48 3.45 6.42
N THR A 373 41.37 3.56 7.13
CA THR A 373 40.40 2.47 7.29
C THR A 373 39.09 2.79 6.60
N LYS A 374 38.54 1.83 5.85
CA LYS A 374 37.22 1.98 5.26
C LYS A 374 36.14 1.92 6.34
N VAL A 375 35.20 2.85 6.31
CA VAL A 375 34.07 2.92 7.25
C VAL A 375 32.75 2.95 6.51
N ASN A 376 31.68 2.55 7.20
CA ASN A 376 30.33 2.78 6.70
C ASN A 376 30.01 4.29 6.79
N PRO A 377 29.77 4.99 5.67
CA PRO A 377 29.48 6.42 5.69
C PRO A 377 28.15 6.78 6.37
N ASP A 378 27.21 5.83 6.50
CA ASP A 378 25.90 6.07 7.12
C ASP A 378 26.00 6.16 8.65
N THR A 379 27.01 5.50 9.23
CA THR A 379 27.21 5.43 10.69
C THR A 379 28.38 6.28 11.18
N ASN A 380 29.13 6.93 10.28
CA ASN A 380 30.28 7.74 10.63
C ASN A 380 29.93 9.24 10.64
N GLU A 381 30.13 9.90 11.77
CA GLU A 381 29.76 11.31 11.98
C GLU A 381 30.45 12.26 10.99
N LEU A 382 31.76 12.08 10.76
CA LEU A 382 32.51 12.91 9.82
C LEU A 382 32.07 12.66 8.36
N ALA A 383 31.70 11.43 8.02
CA ALA A 383 31.09 11.12 6.73
C ALA A 383 29.75 11.83 6.56
N ARG A 384 28.89 11.81 7.59
CA ARG A 384 27.62 12.54 7.58
C ARG A 384 27.83 14.05 7.40
N ALA A 385 28.86 14.64 8.03
CA ALA A 385 29.22 16.04 7.83
C ALA A 385 29.58 16.37 6.37
N THR A 386 30.30 15.48 5.66
CA THR A 386 30.57 15.70 4.22
C THR A 386 29.32 15.58 3.35
N GLN A 387 28.40 14.67 3.70
CA GLN A 387 27.10 14.53 3.01
C GLN A 387 26.24 15.80 3.17
N LEU A 388 26.15 16.35 4.39
CA LEU A 388 25.47 17.61 4.68
C LEU A 388 26.10 18.77 3.90
N ALA A 389 27.43 18.84 3.84
CA ALA A 389 28.11 19.87 3.07
C ALA A 389 27.81 19.75 1.57
N ARG A 390 27.73 18.53 1.01
CA ARG A 390 27.30 18.32 -0.38
C ARG A 390 25.88 18.80 -0.63
N LYS A 391 24.96 18.51 0.29
CA LYS A 391 23.57 18.96 0.23
C LYS A 391 23.48 20.48 0.23
N ALA A 392 24.21 21.13 1.13
CA ALA A 392 24.23 22.58 1.27
C ALA A 392 24.75 23.29 0.00
N HIS A 393 25.82 22.77 -0.60
CA HIS A 393 26.36 23.31 -1.86
C HIS A 393 25.59 22.85 -3.10
N ASN A 394 24.62 21.95 -2.97
CA ASN A 394 23.98 21.26 -4.08
C ASN A 394 25.00 20.67 -5.08
N TYR A 395 26.06 20.02 -4.56
CA TYR A 395 27.22 19.63 -5.36
C TYR A 395 27.48 18.12 -5.33
N TYR A 396 27.23 17.45 -6.46
CA TYR A 396 27.36 15.99 -6.63
C TYR A 396 28.24 15.58 -7.82
N GLN A 397 29.09 16.50 -8.30
CA GLN A 397 29.91 16.24 -9.49
C GLN A 397 31.38 16.03 -9.11
N GLY A 398 31.94 14.83 -9.18
CA GLY A 398 33.38 14.54 -9.33
C GLY A 398 34.44 15.04 -8.30
N LYS A 399 34.21 16.11 -7.52
CA LYS A 399 35.13 16.61 -6.48
C LYS A 399 34.88 15.84 -5.18
N ASN A 400 35.93 15.70 -4.38
CA ASN A 400 35.92 15.02 -3.09
C ASN A 400 35.61 15.99 -1.95
N TYR A 401 34.94 15.52 -0.91
CA TYR A 401 34.92 16.18 0.39
C TYR A 401 35.73 15.38 1.40
N ALA A 402 36.17 16.08 2.44
CA ALA A 402 36.76 15.52 3.63
C ALA A 402 36.25 16.30 4.84
N ALA A 403 36.20 15.65 5.98
CA ALA A 403 35.82 16.26 7.25
C ALA A 403 36.84 15.86 8.32
N GLY A 404 37.19 16.78 9.21
CA GLY A 404 38.12 16.53 10.30
C GLY A 404 37.54 16.95 11.63
N ARG A 405 37.68 16.09 12.65
CA ARG A 405 37.37 16.47 14.03
C ARG A 405 38.54 17.26 14.58
N TYR A 406 38.32 18.54 14.86
CA TYR A 406 39.32 19.45 15.39
C TYR A 406 38.97 19.81 16.83
N ILE A 407 39.93 19.61 17.73
CA ILE A 407 39.88 20.08 19.12
C ILE A 407 40.98 21.11 19.26
N ASP A 408 40.61 22.37 19.48
CA ASP A 408 41.55 23.46 19.63
C ASP A 408 42.55 23.17 20.77
N PRO A 409 43.87 23.07 20.49
CA PRO A 409 44.85 22.73 21.51
C PRO A 409 44.95 23.73 22.66
N LYS A 410 44.51 24.98 22.45
CA LYS A 410 44.57 26.05 23.44
C LYS A 410 43.28 26.17 24.23
N SER A 411 42.13 26.07 23.57
CA SER A 411 40.82 26.29 24.22
C SER A 411 40.05 25.01 24.53
N GLY A 412 40.44 23.85 23.98
CA GLY A 412 39.71 22.59 24.10
C GLY A 412 38.36 22.58 23.35
N ARG A 413 38.08 23.60 22.54
CA ARG A 413 36.81 23.72 21.79
C ARG A 413 36.82 22.75 20.63
N GLU A 414 35.74 22.00 20.51
CA GLU A 414 35.57 21.02 19.44
C GLU A 414 34.82 21.63 18.25
N SER A 415 35.20 21.23 17.04
CA SER A 415 34.57 21.62 15.80
C SER A 415 34.81 20.59 14.71
N ILE A 416 33.86 20.44 13.79
CA ILE A 416 34.05 19.66 12.57
C ILE A 416 34.41 20.62 11.43
N LEU A 417 35.59 20.42 10.87
CA LEU A 417 36.09 21.20 9.73
C LEU A 417 35.86 20.42 8.45
N ILE A 418 35.18 21.01 7.47
CA ILE A 418 34.88 20.38 6.18
C ILE A 418 35.66 21.06 5.06
N GLY A 419 36.32 20.27 4.21
CA GLY A 419 37.07 20.74 3.05
C GLY A 419 36.56 20.10 1.76
N ARG A 420 36.39 20.90 0.71
CA ARG A 420 36.06 20.43 -0.65
C ARG A 420 37.27 20.55 -1.57
N SER A 421 37.57 19.51 -2.34
CA SER A 421 38.63 19.57 -3.36
C SER A 421 38.34 20.66 -4.39
N GLU A 422 39.03 21.80 -4.31
CA GLU A 422 38.78 23.00 -5.11
C GLU A 422 39.99 23.94 -5.07
N GLY A 423 40.07 24.89 -6.00
CA GLY A 423 41.13 25.91 -6.01
C GLY A 423 42.54 25.36 -6.21
N GLY A 424 42.66 24.14 -6.76
CA GLY A 424 43.92 23.41 -6.89
C GLY A 424 44.33 22.61 -5.65
N PHE A 425 43.46 22.50 -4.64
CA PHE A 425 43.71 21.74 -3.42
C PHE A 425 42.81 20.52 -3.31
N HIS A 426 43.34 19.44 -2.76
CA HIS A 426 42.52 18.32 -2.31
C HIS A 426 41.86 18.67 -0.97
N SER A 427 40.70 18.09 -0.72
CA SER A 427 39.87 18.30 0.47
C SER A 427 40.63 18.23 1.80
N GLU A 428 41.60 17.32 1.91
CA GLU A 428 42.43 17.12 3.10
C GLU A 428 43.34 18.33 3.35
N LYS A 429 43.89 18.90 2.26
CA LYS A 429 44.73 20.10 2.33
C LYS A 429 43.93 21.36 2.63
N GLN A 430 42.65 21.41 2.23
CA GLN A 430 41.76 22.53 2.58
C GLN A 430 41.55 22.65 4.08
N ILE A 431 41.47 21.50 4.78
CA ILE A 431 41.39 21.46 6.24
C ILE A 431 42.76 21.73 6.86
N GLY A 432 43.83 21.10 6.35
CA GLY A 432 45.10 21.13 7.06
C GLY A 432 45.96 22.39 6.86
N HIS A 433 45.90 23.10 5.72
CA HIS A 433 46.69 24.34 5.54
C HIS A 433 46.50 25.40 6.65
N PRO A 434 45.27 25.77 7.06
CA PRO A 434 45.09 26.76 8.13
C PRO A 434 45.62 26.24 9.47
N LEU A 435 45.50 24.94 9.74
CA LEU A 435 46.03 24.33 10.95
C LEU A 435 47.56 24.40 10.98
N LEU A 436 48.22 24.12 9.85
CA LEU A 436 49.67 24.17 9.73
C LEU A 436 50.21 25.60 9.76
N HIS A 437 49.52 26.53 9.12
CA HIS A 437 49.92 27.94 9.11
C HIS A 437 49.92 28.54 10.53
N THR A 438 48.91 28.18 11.32
CA THR A 438 48.74 28.69 12.69
C THR A 438 49.44 27.85 13.76
N GLY A 439 50.06 26.73 13.39
CA GLY A 439 50.76 25.83 14.31
C GLY A 439 49.83 24.95 15.17
N ASN A 440 48.56 24.79 14.80
CA ASN A 440 47.54 24.04 15.55
C ASN A 440 47.23 22.65 14.96
N GLN A 441 48.13 22.09 14.16
CA GLN A 441 47.95 20.77 13.53
C GLN A 441 47.74 19.61 14.52
N SER A 442 48.21 19.73 15.77
CA SER A 442 47.98 18.72 16.83
C SER A 442 46.52 18.63 17.29
N GLY A 443 45.70 19.63 16.96
CA GLY A 443 44.28 19.67 17.27
C GLY A 443 43.43 18.78 16.38
N LEU A 444 43.90 18.39 15.19
CA LEU A 444 43.17 17.49 14.31
C LEU A 444 43.24 16.06 14.86
N LYS A 445 42.13 15.53 15.38
CA LYS A 445 42.07 14.22 16.04
C LYS A 445 41.65 13.09 15.10
N GLU A 446 40.77 13.40 14.17
CA GLU A 446 40.23 12.43 13.21
C GLU A 446 40.10 13.09 11.85
N MET A 447 40.27 12.31 10.79
CA MET A 447 40.10 12.76 9.42
C MET A 447 39.30 11.72 8.63
N PHE A 448 38.15 12.10 8.12
CA PHE A 448 37.39 11.33 7.13
C PHE A 448 37.57 11.92 5.74
N THR A 449 37.66 11.05 4.75
CA THR A 449 37.76 11.40 3.33
C THR A 449 36.77 10.58 2.52
N GLU A 450 35.98 11.18 1.63
CA GLU A 450 35.01 10.38 0.87
C GLU A 450 35.68 9.36 -0.05
N ARG A 451 36.91 9.65 -0.47
CA ARG A 451 37.81 8.72 -1.16
C ARG A 451 39.03 8.48 -0.30
N GLU A 452 39.53 7.26 -0.36
CA GLU A 452 40.83 6.92 0.21
C GLU A 452 41.90 7.95 -0.19
N PRO A 453 42.74 8.42 0.76
CA PRO A 453 43.76 9.42 0.49
C PRO A 453 44.69 9.03 -0.65
N CYS A 454 44.89 9.94 -1.61
CA CYS A 454 45.66 9.69 -2.83
C CYS A 454 47.06 9.12 -2.54
N GLN A 455 47.41 8.02 -3.20
CA GLN A 455 48.72 7.34 -3.15
C GLN A 455 49.69 7.80 -4.25
N LYS A 456 49.18 8.44 -5.32
CA LYS A 456 49.90 9.11 -6.42
C LYS A 456 49.74 10.64 -6.32
N THR A 457 50.50 11.40 -7.12
CA THR A 457 50.57 12.87 -7.05
C THR A 457 49.20 13.56 -7.20
N PRO A 458 48.83 14.48 -6.28
CA PRO A 458 49.49 14.77 -5.00
C PRO A 458 49.22 13.65 -3.97
N GLN A 459 50.29 13.19 -3.29
CA GLN A 459 50.23 12.05 -2.37
C GLN A 459 49.66 12.48 -1.00
N CYS A 460 48.33 12.59 -0.91
CA CYS A 460 47.63 12.98 0.32
C CYS A 460 48.00 12.09 1.52
N ASN A 461 48.18 10.79 1.31
CA ASN A 461 48.54 9.87 2.39
C ASN A 461 49.90 10.17 3.04
N ARG A 462 50.91 10.54 2.24
CA ARG A 462 52.23 10.99 2.71
C ARG A 462 52.15 12.39 3.32
N TRP A 463 51.29 13.24 2.78
CA TRP A 463 51.10 14.60 3.29
C TRP A 463 50.49 14.60 4.69
N LEU A 464 49.43 13.81 4.90
CA LEU A 464 48.82 13.60 6.21
C LEU A 464 49.81 12.97 7.20
N ASP A 465 50.65 12.04 6.75
CA ASP A 465 51.68 11.44 7.60
C ASP A 465 52.69 12.47 8.09
N TYR A 466 53.31 13.17 7.15
CA TYR A 466 54.39 14.12 7.42
C TYR A 466 53.96 15.26 8.34
N TYR A 467 52.80 15.87 8.05
CA TYR A 467 52.36 17.09 8.72
C TYR A 467 51.47 16.86 9.94
N PHE A 468 50.77 15.73 10.02
CA PHE A 468 49.83 15.46 11.11
C PHE A 468 50.18 14.20 11.89
N LYS A 469 50.15 13.00 11.27
CA LYS A 469 50.31 11.72 11.99
C LYS A 469 51.64 11.61 12.74
N ARG A 470 52.74 12.12 12.17
CA ARG A 470 54.07 12.09 12.80
C ARG A 470 54.12 12.85 14.14
N GLY A 471 53.38 13.96 14.24
CA GLY A 471 53.29 14.79 15.45
C GLY A 471 52.05 14.50 16.31
N ASN A 472 51.10 13.74 15.77
CA ASN A 472 49.89 13.30 16.43
C ASN A 472 49.64 11.81 16.12
N PRO A 473 50.32 10.88 16.83
CA PRO A 473 50.27 9.45 16.52
C PRO A 473 48.88 8.85 16.69
N ASP A 474 47.95 9.52 17.39
CA ASP A 474 46.58 9.04 17.59
C ASP A 474 45.62 9.47 16.47
N LEU A 475 46.06 10.29 15.50
CA LEU A 475 45.22 10.70 14.38
C LEU A 475 44.65 9.50 13.62
N THR A 476 43.33 9.35 13.59
CA THR A 476 42.67 8.33 12.77
C THR A 476 42.35 8.91 11.40
N VAL A 477 42.54 8.10 10.35
CA VAL A 477 42.13 8.46 8.98
C VAL A 477 41.19 7.41 8.44
N THR A 478 40.02 7.83 7.98
CA THR A 478 38.97 6.94 7.49
C THR A 478 38.47 7.37 6.12
N TYR A 479 37.84 6.43 5.40
CA TYR A 479 37.27 6.73 4.10
C TYR A 479 36.02 5.90 3.78
N ALA A 480 35.20 6.41 2.85
CA ALA A 480 34.00 5.70 2.38
C ALA A 480 34.25 4.87 1.12
N ALA A 481 34.85 5.46 0.08
CA ALA A 481 35.11 4.79 -1.19
C ALA A 481 36.60 4.47 -1.35
N ALA A 482 36.92 3.23 -1.70
CA ALA A 482 38.28 2.85 -2.04
C ALA A 482 38.72 3.63 -3.29
N TYR A 483 40.00 3.98 -3.34
CA TYR A 483 40.55 4.74 -4.44
C TYR A 483 41.88 4.15 -4.86
N ASP A 484 41.82 3.03 -5.59
CA ASP A 484 42.99 2.43 -6.19
C ASP A 484 43.44 3.24 -7.41
N GLN A 485 44.55 3.95 -7.27
CA GLN A 485 45.17 4.70 -8.35
C GLN A 485 46.09 3.84 -9.23
N SER A 486 46.28 2.56 -8.92
CA SER A 486 47.10 1.63 -9.70
C SER A 486 46.36 1.04 -10.91
N ASP A 487 45.03 0.94 -10.86
CA ASP A 487 44.17 0.46 -11.96
C ASP A 487 43.24 1.57 -12.51
N PRO A 488 43.55 2.16 -13.68
CA PRO A 488 42.71 3.18 -14.31
C PRO A 488 41.28 2.74 -14.63
N LYS A 489 41.00 1.42 -14.74
CA LYS A 489 39.67 0.91 -15.07
C LYS A 489 38.71 0.91 -13.88
N THR A 490 39.23 0.89 -12.65
CA THR A 490 38.43 0.85 -11.41
C THR A 490 38.54 2.14 -10.60
N GLN A 491 39.58 2.94 -10.87
CA GLN A 491 39.83 4.24 -10.25
C GLN A 491 38.57 5.13 -10.25
N GLY A 492 38.08 5.44 -9.05
CA GLY A 492 36.97 6.40 -8.84
C GLY A 492 35.56 5.85 -9.07
N LYS A 493 35.38 4.59 -9.51
CA LYS A 493 34.04 3.99 -9.68
C LYS A 493 33.26 3.92 -8.38
N GLU A 494 33.91 3.53 -7.30
CA GLU A 494 33.24 3.42 -5.99
C GLU A 494 32.80 4.79 -5.48
N HIS A 495 33.63 5.82 -5.66
CA HIS A 495 33.27 7.20 -5.30
C HIS A 495 32.13 7.73 -6.16
N ALA A 496 32.14 7.47 -7.46
CA ALA A 496 31.05 7.86 -8.34
C ALA A 496 29.73 7.19 -7.92
N LYS A 497 29.77 5.91 -7.52
CA LYS A 497 28.62 5.19 -6.98
C LYS A 497 28.13 5.81 -5.65
N TYR A 498 29.05 6.09 -4.73
CA TYR A 498 28.77 6.75 -3.46
C TYR A 498 28.09 8.12 -3.66
N VAL A 499 28.68 9.00 -4.47
CA VAL A 499 28.15 10.35 -4.72
C VAL A 499 26.81 10.31 -5.47
N SER A 500 26.64 9.37 -6.41
CA SER A 500 25.36 9.14 -7.08
C SER A 500 24.28 8.70 -6.10
N GLY A 501 24.61 7.83 -5.14
CA GLY A 501 23.71 7.45 -4.05
C GLY A 501 23.27 8.65 -3.20
N LEU A 502 24.23 9.49 -2.79
CA LEU A 502 23.94 10.71 -2.01
C LEU A 502 23.06 11.69 -2.77
N ARG A 503 23.32 11.89 -4.07
CA ARG A 503 22.51 12.78 -4.92
C ARG A 503 21.03 12.40 -4.89
N LYS A 504 20.75 11.10 -5.01
CA LYS A 504 19.40 10.55 -4.96
C LYS A 504 18.79 10.69 -3.58
N ALA A 505 19.54 10.32 -2.53
CA ALA A 505 19.09 10.43 -1.14
C ALA A 505 18.72 11.87 -0.74
N HIS A 506 19.38 12.88 -1.33
CA HIS A 506 19.08 14.28 -1.09
C HIS A 506 18.02 14.88 -2.04
N GLY A 507 17.44 14.08 -2.95
CA GLY A 507 16.42 14.52 -3.91
C GLY A 507 16.90 15.53 -4.96
N ARG A 508 18.11 15.35 -5.54
CA ARG A 508 18.77 16.31 -6.45
C ARG A 508 19.14 15.77 -7.83
#